data_AF-A0A7R7W342-F1
#
_entry.id   AF-A0A7R7W342-F1
#
_cell.length_a   1.000
_cell.length_b   1.000
_cell.length_c   1.000
_cell.angle_alpha   90.00
_cell.angle_beta   90.00
_cell.angle_gamma   90.00
#
_symmetry.space_group_name_H-M   'P 1'
#
loop_
_entity.id
_entity.type
_entity.pdbx_description
1 polymer ?
#
loop_
_entity_poly.entity_id
_entity_poly.type
_entity_poly.pdbx_seq_one_letter_code
_entity_poly.pdbx_strand_id
1 'polypeptide(L)'
;MHGTRLVFSIAALPLAILVYATASTPAPVDLNSLRLTSNTDYVNSIDVNANQSVIVSADEHYTNTAAQLVQNIVPGASFRLVDDHYVGDNGVAHVYFRQTAHDIDIDNADFNVNVCSPLTLVEKSSPLQIGRDGQLLSFGHSFFTGASPSSYLDKPNLSSPVVALRGARDALQLPLIIDNVSTEAADGRNEYIFRKAAGAVSDPTAKLVYIVKPDGTLALTWRVEIDMYEHWLLTYIDAETTTVHGVVDYVADATYQV
;
A
#
# COMPACT_ATOMS: atom_id res chain seq x y z
N MET A 1 -45.46 70.58 49.65
CA MET A 1 -43.99 70.60 49.42
C MET A 1 -43.45 69.26 49.91
N HIS A 2 -43.44 68.25 49.03
CA HIS A 2 -42.24 67.68 48.39
C HIS A 2 -41.31 66.94 49.37
N GLY A 3 -41.20 65.62 49.21
CA GLY A 3 -40.31 64.76 50.01
C GLY A 3 -40.37 63.27 49.63
N THR A 4 -40.01 62.98 48.38
CA THR A 4 -39.34 61.78 47.82
C THR A 4 -39.47 60.43 48.55
N ARG A 5 -40.16 59.46 47.92
CA ARG A 5 -40.02 58.01 48.19
C ARG A 5 -38.85 57.45 47.37
N LEU A 6 -37.90 56.82 48.04
CA LEU A 6 -36.82 56.05 47.42
C LEU A 6 -37.32 54.61 47.21
N VAL A 7 -37.47 54.19 45.95
CA VAL A 7 -37.74 52.79 45.58
C VAL A 7 -36.40 52.18 45.16
N PHE A 8 -35.89 51.23 45.94
CA PHE A 8 -34.78 50.38 45.53
C PHE A 8 -35.32 49.27 44.63
N SER A 9 -35.09 49.40 43.32
CA SER A 9 -35.31 48.34 42.35
C SER A 9 -34.15 47.34 42.43
N ILE A 10 -34.44 46.10 42.83
CA ILE A 10 -33.51 44.98 42.71
C ILE A 10 -33.52 44.55 41.24
N ALA A 11 -32.43 44.82 40.52
CA ALA A 11 -32.22 44.28 39.18
C ALA A 11 -31.88 42.78 39.30
N ALA A 12 -32.81 41.92 38.92
CA ALA A 12 -32.52 40.51 38.71
C ALA A 12 -31.75 40.36 37.38
N LEU A 13 -30.49 39.93 37.44
CA LEU A 13 -29.76 39.48 36.25
C LEU A 13 -30.40 38.19 35.72
N PRO A 14 -30.65 38.06 34.41
CA PRO A 14 -31.00 36.77 33.83
C PRO A 14 -29.75 35.89 33.83
N LEU A 15 -29.80 34.78 34.55
CA LEU A 15 -28.81 33.71 34.48
C LEU A 15 -28.98 33.03 33.12
N ALA A 16 -28.20 33.46 32.11
CA ALA A 16 -28.14 32.78 30.83
C ALA A 16 -27.40 31.46 31.02
N ILE A 17 -28.16 30.36 31.08
CA ILE A 17 -27.61 29.00 31.01
C ILE A 17 -27.12 28.81 29.57
N LEU A 18 -25.81 28.96 29.36
CA LEU A 18 -25.17 28.52 28.12
C LEU A 18 -25.24 27.00 28.10
N VAL A 19 -26.23 26.45 27.40
CA VAL A 19 -26.22 25.04 27.01
C VAL A 19 -25.12 24.91 25.97
N TYR A 20 -23.92 24.51 26.40
CA TYR A 20 -22.91 24.01 25.47
C TYR A 20 -23.51 22.78 24.81
N ALA A 21 -23.91 22.90 23.55
CA ALA A 21 -24.09 21.73 22.72
C ALA A 21 -22.74 21.01 22.73
N THR A 22 -22.67 19.85 23.39
CA THR A 22 -21.54 18.95 23.22
C THR A 22 -21.53 18.58 21.74
N ALA A 23 -20.62 19.19 20.98
CA ALA A 23 -20.36 18.77 19.62
C ALA A 23 -20.07 17.27 19.69
N SER A 24 -20.93 16.45 19.11
CA SER A 24 -20.66 15.03 18.93
C SER A 24 -19.37 14.97 18.11
N THR A 25 -18.28 14.52 18.71
CA THR A 25 -17.09 14.16 17.97
C THR A 25 -17.52 13.14 16.91
N PRO A 26 -17.19 13.35 15.62
CA PRO A 26 -17.45 12.36 14.59
C PRO A 26 -16.92 10.99 15.06
N ALA A 27 -17.68 9.93 14.79
CA ALA A 27 -17.19 8.60 15.06
C ALA A 27 -15.87 8.40 14.28
N PRO A 28 -14.83 7.80 14.91
CA PRO A 28 -13.58 7.54 14.22
C PRO A 28 -13.84 6.69 12.96
N VAL A 29 -13.13 7.01 11.88
CA VAL A 29 -13.22 6.25 10.63
C VAL A 29 -12.75 4.82 10.87
N ASP A 30 -13.57 3.83 10.51
CA ASP A 30 -13.20 2.41 10.64
C ASP A 30 -12.27 1.99 9.49
N LEU A 31 -10.97 2.04 9.75
CA LEU A 31 -9.95 1.63 8.78
C LEU A 31 -10.07 0.16 8.35
N ASN A 32 -10.66 -0.72 9.17
CA ASN A 32 -10.82 -2.13 8.80
C ASN A 32 -11.76 -2.32 7.62
N SER A 33 -12.77 -1.46 7.49
CA SER A 33 -13.69 -1.46 6.36
C SER A 33 -13.01 -1.08 5.02
N LEU A 34 -11.81 -0.48 5.10
CA LEU A 34 -11.01 -0.05 3.95
C LEU A 34 -9.79 -0.94 3.69
N ARG A 35 -9.65 -2.08 4.38
CA ARG A 35 -8.53 -2.99 4.15
C ARG A 35 -8.56 -3.55 2.73
N LEU A 36 -7.40 -3.56 2.08
CA LEU A 36 -7.23 -4.26 0.81
C LEU A 36 -7.45 -5.77 1.01
N THR A 37 -8.17 -6.39 0.10
CA THR A 37 -8.38 -7.84 0.08
C THR A 37 -7.20 -8.54 -0.57
N SER A 38 -6.71 -9.63 0.04
CA SER A 38 -5.70 -10.48 -0.58
C SER A 38 -6.33 -11.38 -1.64
N ASN A 39 -5.75 -11.39 -2.84
CA ASN A 39 -6.08 -12.29 -3.94
C ASN A 39 -4.86 -13.16 -4.31
N THR A 40 -4.09 -13.59 -3.30
CA THR A 40 -2.82 -14.29 -3.50
C THR A 40 -3.03 -15.79 -3.62
N ASP A 41 -2.47 -16.39 -4.66
CA ASP A 41 -2.31 -17.83 -4.79
C ASP A 41 -0.93 -18.26 -4.28
N TYR A 42 -0.85 -19.44 -3.65
CA TYR A 42 0.41 -20.00 -3.15
C TYR A 42 0.58 -21.46 -3.56
N VAL A 43 1.76 -21.78 -4.09
CA VAL A 43 2.16 -23.12 -4.53
C VAL A 43 3.36 -23.58 -3.70
N ASN A 44 3.15 -24.65 -2.93
CA ASN A 44 4.17 -25.21 -2.04
C ASN A 44 5.13 -26.15 -2.81
N SER A 45 6.16 -26.64 -2.11
CA SER A 45 7.21 -27.49 -2.69
C SER A 45 6.76 -28.87 -3.16
N ILE A 46 5.69 -29.43 -2.60
CA ILE A 46 5.13 -30.70 -3.07
C ILE A 46 4.51 -30.50 -4.46
N ASP A 47 3.73 -29.43 -4.61
CA ASP A 47 3.01 -29.11 -5.85
C ASP A 47 3.96 -28.63 -6.97
N VAL A 48 5.05 -27.94 -6.62
CA VAL A 48 6.13 -27.60 -7.58
C VAL A 48 6.77 -28.86 -8.16
N ASN A 49 7.07 -29.87 -7.33
CA ASN A 49 7.73 -31.10 -7.76
C ASN A 49 6.83 -31.98 -8.66
N ALA A 50 5.51 -31.91 -8.49
CA ALA A 50 4.56 -32.65 -9.31
C ALA A 50 4.44 -32.11 -10.74
N ASN A 51 4.66 -30.80 -10.94
CA ASN A 51 4.48 -30.10 -12.22
C ASN A 51 5.77 -29.91 -13.03
N GLN A 52 6.80 -30.72 -12.76
CA GLN A 52 8.11 -30.81 -13.46
C GLN A 52 8.12 -30.30 -14.91
N SER A 53 8.24 -28.98 -15.10
CA SER A 53 8.35 -28.37 -16.43
C SER A 53 9.33 -27.19 -16.46
N VAL A 54 9.73 -26.67 -15.31
CA VAL A 54 10.67 -25.55 -15.24
C VAL A 54 12.07 -26.09 -14.94
N ILE A 55 12.70 -26.67 -15.96
CA ILE A 55 14.13 -26.99 -15.93
C ILE A 55 14.87 -25.68 -16.16
N VAL A 56 15.29 -25.01 -15.10
CA VAL A 56 16.19 -23.86 -15.20
C VAL A 56 17.63 -24.36 -15.20
N SER A 57 18.45 -23.77 -16.06
CA SER A 57 19.88 -24.08 -16.17
C SER A 57 20.60 -23.73 -14.87
N ALA A 58 21.39 -24.66 -14.33
CA ALA A 58 22.09 -24.51 -13.05
C ALA A 58 23.18 -23.41 -13.03
N ASP A 59 23.47 -22.78 -14.18
CA ASP A 59 24.48 -21.73 -14.32
C ASP A 59 23.88 -20.30 -14.27
N GLU A 60 22.56 -20.16 -14.12
CA GLU A 60 21.90 -18.85 -14.05
C GLU A 60 21.71 -18.36 -12.61
N HIS A 61 21.98 -17.08 -12.35
CA HIS A 61 21.73 -16.45 -11.05
C HIS A 61 20.27 -16.66 -10.61
N TYR A 62 20.01 -16.90 -9.32
CA TYR A 62 18.68 -17.27 -8.79
C TYR A 62 17.56 -16.28 -9.17
N THR A 63 17.90 -15.00 -9.38
CA THR A 63 16.95 -13.98 -9.85
C THR A 63 16.48 -14.22 -11.30
N ASN A 64 17.34 -14.74 -12.18
CA ASN A 64 16.98 -15.10 -13.55
C ASN A 64 16.06 -16.32 -13.56
N THR A 65 16.38 -17.33 -12.74
CA THR A 65 15.51 -18.50 -12.52
C THR A 65 14.11 -18.05 -12.10
N ALA A 66 14.04 -17.16 -11.12
CA ALA A 66 12.79 -16.63 -10.62
C ALA A 66 12.03 -15.83 -11.70
N ALA A 67 12.73 -14.99 -12.48
CA ALA A 67 12.10 -14.21 -13.55
C ALA A 67 11.54 -15.10 -14.67
N GLN A 68 12.23 -16.19 -15.04
CA GLN A 68 11.73 -17.17 -16.00
C GLN A 68 10.47 -17.87 -15.50
N LEU A 69 10.41 -18.24 -14.22
CA LEU A 69 9.20 -18.79 -13.63
C LEU A 69 8.02 -17.81 -13.77
N VAL A 70 8.22 -16.53 -13.44
CA VAL A 70 7.15 -15.52 -13.57
C VAL A 70 6.62 -15.46 -15.00
N GLN A 71 7.50 -15.44 -16.01
CA GLN A 71 7.10 -15.43 -17.43
C GLN A 71 6.38 -16.72 -17.87
N ASN A 72 6.71 -17.86 -17.25
CA ASN A 72 6.03 -19.13 -17.54
C ASN A 72 4.63 -19.19 -16.91
N ILE A 73 4.45 -18.64 -15.71
CA ILE A 73 3.18 -18.65 -14.97
C ILE A 73 2.23 -17.56 -15.49
N VAL A 74 2.74 -16.36 -15.76
CA VAL A 74 1.95 -15.24 -16.29
C VAL A 74 2.59 -14.70 -17.58
N PRO A 75 2.42 -15.41 -18.71
CA PRO A 75 3.03 -15.03 -19.98
C PRO A 75 2.62 -13.63 -20.42
N GLY A 76 3.61 -12.81 -20.79
CA GLY A 76 3.40 -11.44 -21.27
C GLY A 76 3.19 -10.40 -20.17
N ALA A 77 3.25 -10.78 -18.89
CA ALA A 77 3.29 -9.80 -17.82
C ALA A 77 4.55 -8.94 -17.92
N SER A 78 4.38 -7.64 -17.76
CA SER A 78 5.46 -6.72 -17.47
C SER A 78 5.65 -6.64 -15.96
N PHE A 79 6.90 -6.68 -15.50
CA PHE A 79 7.23 -6.62 -14.08
C PHE A 79 8.66 -6.13 -13.88
N ARG A 80 8.98 -5.71 -12.66
CA ARG A 80 10.34 -5.39 -12.23
C ARG A 80 10.74 -6.28 -11.05
N LEU A 81 12.03 -6.57 -10.96
CA LEU A 81 12.64 -7.12 -9.75
C LEU A 81 12.56 -6.06 -8.64
N VAL A 82 12.17 -6.46 -7.43
CA VAL A 82 12.25 -5.61 -6.25
C VAL A 82 13.66 -5.74 -5.66
N ASP A 83 14.26 -4.61 -5.29
CA ASP A 83 15.65 -4.51 -4.80
C ASP A 83 15.77 -4.84 -3.30
N ASP A 84 15.17 -5.96 -2.90
CA ASP A 84 15.15 -6.49 -1.54
C ASP A 84 15.29 -8.02 -1.50
N HIS A 85 15.66 -8.63 -2.64
CA HIS A 85 15.92 -10.06 -2.71
C HIS A 85 17.18 -10.42 -1.90
N TYR A 86 17.17 -11.59 -1.26
CA TYR A 86 18.28 -12.03 -0.42
C TYR A 86 18.38 -13.55 -0.39
N VAL A 87 19.52 -14.07 0.08
CA VAL A 87 19.70 -15.49 0.40
C VAL A 87 19.68 -15.62 1.91
N GLY A 88 18.72 -16.39 2.43
CA GLY A 88 18.64 -16.68 3.86
C GLY A 88 19.75 -17.62 4.31
N ASP A 89 20.01 -17.66 5.62
CA ASP A 89 21.01 -18.55 6.23
C ASP A 89 20.70 -20.04 6.02
N ASN A 90 19.47 -20.36 5.63
CA ASN A 90 19.02 -21.69 5.22
C ASN A 90 19.39 -22.06 3.76
N GLY A 91 20.05 -21.17 3.02
CA GLY A 91 20.42 -21.35 1.62
C GLY A 91 19.28 -21.13 0.63
N VAL A 92 18.15 -20.57 1.06
CA VAL A 92 17.03 -20.25 0.19
C VAL A 92 17.13 -18.79 -0.24
N ALA A 93 17.19 -18.56 -1.54
CA ALA A 93 17.01 -17.25 -2.14
C ALA A 93 15.51 -16.88 -2.15
N HIS A 94 15.21 -15.70 -1.66
CA HIS A 94 13.88 -15.08 -1.69
C HIS A 94 13.91 -13.95 -2.71
N VAL A 95 13.09 -14.06 -3.76
CA VAL A 95 13.05 -13.11 -4.87
C VAL A 95 11.63 -12.56 -5.00
N TYR A 96 11.51 -11.23 -5.13
CA TYR A 96 10.23 -10.55 -5.21
C TYR A 96 10.13 -9.76 -6.52
N PHE A 97 8.97 -9.85 -7.17
CA PHE A 97 8.67 -9.07 -8.37
C PHE A 97 7.39 -8.25 -8.15
N ARG A 98 7.40 -7.04 -8.68
CA ARG A 98 6.24 -6.15 -8.75
C ARG A 98 5.74 -6.10 -10.18
N GLN A 99 4.48 -6.42 -10.41
CA GLN A 99 3.88 -6.28 -11.74
C GLN A 99 3.78 -4.80 -12.13
N THR A 100 3.94 -4.51 -13.42
CA THR A 100 3.81 -3.18 -13.98
C THR A 100 2.85 -3.16 -15.15
N ALA A 101 2.17 -2.04 -15.36
CA ALA A 101 1.41 -1.73 -16.57
C ALA A 101 1.73 -0.30 -16.99
N HIS A 102 2.20 -0.11 -18.23
CA HIS A 102 2.62 1.20 -18.75
C HIS A 102 3.67 1.90 -17.85
N ASP A 103 4.67 1.13 -17.38
CA ASP A 103 5.72 1.55 -16.44
C ASP A 103 5.21 2.04 -15.06
N ILE A 104 3.94 1.78 -14.73
CA ILE A 104 3.36 2.07 -13.42
C ILE A 104 3.22 0.75 -12.65
N ASP A 105 3.67 0.75 -11.40
CA ASP A 105 3.51 -0.39 -10.50
C ASP A 105 2.02 -0.71 -10.29
N ILE A 106 1.66 -1.98 -10.32
CA ILE A 106 0.40 -2.47 -9.76
C ILE A 106 0.70 -2.86 -8.31
N ASP A 107 0.43 -1.95 -7.37
CA ASP A 107 1.07 -1.92 -6.06
C ASP A 107 0.70 -3.08 -5.13
N ASN A 108 -0.39 -3.79 -5.42
CA ASN A 108 -0.83 -5.00 -4.71
C ASN A 108 -0.72 -6.29 -5.54
N ALA A 109 0.03 -6.25 -6.66
CA ALA A 109 0.27 -7.38 -7.55
C ALA A 109 1.75 -7.79 -7.50
N ASP A 110 2.05 -8.72 -6.60
CA ASP A 110 3.39 -9.18 -6.29
C ASP A 110 3.58 -10.65 -6.69
N PHE A 111 4.83 -11.06 -6.91
CA PHE A 111 5.22 -12.45 -7.13
C PHE A 111 6.44 -12.75 -6.26
N ASN A 112 6.31 -13.66 -5.31
CA ASN A 112 7.41 -14.14 -4.48
C ASN A 112 7.85 -15.52 -4.97
N VAL A 113 9.17 -15.72 -5.11
CA VAL A 113 9.77 -16.97 -5.57
C VAL A 113 10.86 -17.38 -4.60
N ASN A 114 10.81 -18.62 -4.15
CA ASN A 114 11.80 -19.23 -3.27
C ASN A 114 12.61 -20.25 -4.07
N VAL A 115 13.91 -20.01 -4.20
CA VAL A 115 14.84 -20.83 -4.99
C VAL A 115 15.98 -21.30 -4.10
N CYS A 116 16.45 -22.54 -4.24
CA CYS A 116 17.70 -22.96 -3.62
C CYS A 116 18.87 -22.19 -4.22
N SER A 117 19.58 -21.42 -3.40
CA SER A 117 20.86 -20.81 -3.73
C SER A 117 21.99 -21.79 -3.38
N PRO A 118 23.18 -21.72 -3.99
CA PRO A 118 24.27 -22.58 -3.59
C PRO A 118 24.76 -22.11 -2.22
N LEU A 119 24.47 -22.89 -1.17
CA LEU A 119 25.27 -22.82 0.04
C LEU A 119 26.64 -23.42 -0.28
N THR A 120 27.67 -22.68 0.10
CA THR A 120 29.05 -23.14 0.26
C THR A 120 29.05 -24.51 0.93
N LEU A 121 29.31 -25.57 0.14
CA LEU A 121 29.59 -26.94 0.59
C LEU A 121 28.43 -27.70 1.29
N VAL A 122 27.36 -28.06 0.58
CA VAL A 122 26.60 -29.29 0.93
C VAL A 122 27.08 -30.43 0.04
N GLU A 123 27.57 -31.50 0.66
CA GLU A 123 28.13 -32.68 0.01
C GLU A 123 27.23 -33.19 -1.13
N LYS A 124 27.83 -33.39 -2.30
CA LYS A 124 27.24 -33.94 -3.54
C LYS A 124 26.70 -35.38 -3.42
N SER A 125 26.47 -35.93 -2.23
CA SER A 125 26.24 -37.35 -1.98
C SER A 125 24.87 -37.72 -1.39
N SER A 126 23.96 -36.76 -1.17
CA SER A 126 22.62 -37.07 -0.64
C SER A 126 21.68 -37.62 -1.73
N PRO A 127 21.01 -38.77 -1.52
CA PRO A 127 20.10 -39.38 -2.51
C PRO A 127 18.76 -38.65 -2.67
N LEU A 128 18.40 -37.75 -1.74
CA LEU A 128 17.34 -36.76 -1.97
C LEU A 128 17.94 -35.55 -2.67
N GLN A 129 17.60 -35.34 -3.95
CA GLN A 129 18.00 -34.18 -4.77
C GLN A 129 17.26 -32.89 -4.36
N ILE A 130 17.08 -32.65 -3.06
CA ILE A 130 16.56 -31.39 -2.51
C ILE A 130 17.77 -30.49 -2.24
N GLY A 131 17.75 -29.24 -2.69
CA GLY A 131 18.82 -28.28 -2.47
C GLY A 131 19.84 -28.17 -3.60
N ARG A 132 19.48 -28.51 -4.85
CA ARG A 132 20.36 -28.17 -5.98
C ARG A 132 20.30 -26.66 -6.22
N ASP A 133 21.43 -26.07 -6.55
CA ASP A 133 21.49 -24.68 -6.99
C ASP A 133 20.49 -24.43 -8.12
N GLY A 134 19.73 -23.34 -8.01
CA GLY A 134 18.66 -22.97 -8.95
C GLY A 134 17.37 -23.80 -8.83
N GLN A 135 17.25 -24.73 -7.87
CA GLN A 135 16.01 -25.50 -7.70
C GLN A 135 14.88 -24.63 -7.15
N LEU A 136 13.77 -24.55 -7.89
CA LEU A 136 12.54 -23.91 -7.40
C LEU A 136 11.94 -24.69 -6.22
N LEU A 137 11.67 -24.00 -5.12
CA LEU A 137 11.06 -24.57 -3.92
C LEU A 137 9.58 -24.24 -3.80
N SER A 138 9.20 -22.98 -3.95
CA SER A 138 7.80 -22.54 -3.84
C SER A 138 7.66 -21.16 -4.45
N PHE A 139 6.42 -20.76 -4.70
CA PHE A 139 6.11 -19.40 -5.10
C PHE A 139 4.70 -19.04 -4.67
N GLY A 140 4.43 -17.74 -4.60
CA GLY A 140 3.08 -17.20 -4.52
C GLY A 140 2.98 -15.93 -5.34
N HIS A 141 1.78 -15.63 -5.83
CA HIS A 141 1.57 -14.40 -6.58
C HIS A 141 0.14 -13.87 -6.49
N SER A 142 0.02 -12.55 -6.66
CA SER A 142 -1.23 -11.81 -6.84
C SER A 142 -1.24 -11.04 -8.16
N PHE A 143 -0.40 -11.44 -9.13
CA PHE A 143 -0.35 -10.81 -10.45
C PHE A 143 -1.73 -10.76 -11.11
N PHE A 144 -2.08 -9.58 -11.61
CA PHE A 144 -3.27 -9.33 -12.39
C PHE A 144 -3.19 -10.02 -13.76
N THR A 145 -4.20 -10.82 -14.07
CA THR A 145 -4.30 -11.60 -15.32
C THR A 145 -5.41 -11.13 -16.26
N GLY A 146 -6.11 -10.05 -15.90
CA GLY A 146 -7.14 -9.45 -16.74
C GLY A 146 -6.57 -8.63 -17.91
N ALA A 147 -7.46 -7.93 -18.61
CA ALA A 147 -7.06 -7.07 -19.73
C ALA A 147 -6.21 -5.88 -19.24
N SER A 148 -5.08 -5.65 -19.92
CA SER A 148 -4.24 -4.48 -19.66
C SER A 148 -5.05 -3.18 -19.82
N PRO A 149 -4.92 -2.22 -18.90
CA PRO A 149 -5.68 -0.97 -18.99
C PRO A 149 -5.24 -0.16 -20.21
N SER A 150 -6.07 0.78 -20.66
CA SER A 150 -5.60 1.82 -21.59
C SER A 150 -4.49 2.65 -20.94
N SER A 151 -3.67 3.32 -21.75
CA SER A 151 -2.61 4.19 -21.22
C SER A 151 -3.21 5.26 -20.31
N TYR A 152 -2.56 5.53 -19.18
CA TYR A 152 -2.98 6.60 -18.27
C TYR A 152 -2.80 7.99 -18.88
N LEU A 153 -1.91 8.13 -19.89
CA LEU A 153 -1.70 9.38 -20.62
C LEU A 153 -2.95 9.80 -21.41
N ASP A 154 -3.85 8.85 -21.70
CA ASP A 154 -5.09 9.12 -22.42
C ASP A 154 -6.24 9.55 -21.49
N LYS A 155 -6.01 9.64 -20.18
CA LYS A 155 -7.04 10.01 -19.19
C LYS A 155 -7.11 11.54 -19.02
N PRO A 156 -8.14 12.22 -19.55
CA PRO A 156 -8.21 13.68 -19.54
C PRO A 156 -8.48 14.28 -18.15
N ASN A 157 -9.00 13.48 -17.21
CA ASN A 157 -9.45 13.92 -15.90
C ASN A 157 -8.54 13.46 -14.75
N LEU A 158 -7.26 13.17 -15.05
CA LEU A 158 -6.31 12.76 -14.02
C LEU A 158 -6.14 13.87 -12.97
N SER A 159 -6.49 13.58 -11.72
CA SER A 159 -6.40 14.50 -10.61
C SER A 159 -4.94 14.79 -10.26
N SER A 160 -4.66 16.00 -9.76
CA SER A 160 -3.34 16.31 -9.22
C SER A 160 -3.08 15.56 -7.90
N PRO A 161 -1.82 15.32 -7.52
CA PRO A 161 -1.49 14.72 -6.23
C PRO A 161 -2.02 15.54 -5.04
N VAL A 162 -2.12 16.87 -5.14
CA VAL A 162 -2.70 17.72 -4.08
C VAL A 162 -4.19 17.45 -3.89
N VAL A 163 -4.93 17.19 -4.98
CA VAL A 163 -6.34 16.80 -4.90
C VAL A 163 -6.47 15.44 -4.21
N ALA A 164 -5.58 14.49 -4.51
CA ALA A 164 -5.55 13.20 -3.83
C ALA A 164 -5.23 13.33 -2.33
N LEU A 165 -4.23 14.12 -1.94
CA LEU A 165 -3.91 14.38 -0.52
C LEU A 165 -5.12 14.96 0.23
N ARG A 166 -5.83 15.90 -0.39
CA ARG A 166 -7.05 16.49 0.18
C ARG A 166 -8.16 15.44 0.31
N GLY A 167 -8.34 14.59 -0.72
CA GLY A 167 -9.25 13.46 -0.67
C GLY A 167 -8.92 12.49 0.47
N ALA A 168 -7.64 12.16 0.68
CA ALA A 168 -7.17 11.28 1.76
C ALA A 168 -7.53 11.85 3.13
N ARG A 169 -7.14 13.11 3.34
CA ARG A 169 -7.42 13.87 4.56
C ARG A 169 -8.91 13.89 4.86
N ASP A 170 -9.73 14.24 3.87
CA ASP A 170 -11.15 14.44 4.08
C ASP A 170 -11.89 13.10 4.29
N ALA A 171 -11.55 12.06 3.51
CA ALA A 171 -12.15 10.75 3.62
C ALA A 171 -11.82 10.05 4.95
N LEU A 172 -10.57 10.18 5.41
CA LEU A 172 -10.09 9.55 6.65
C LEU A 172 -10.16 10.50 7.87
N GLN A 173 -10.66 11.72 7.67
CA GLN A 173 -10.76 12.76 8.70
C GLN A 173 -9.43 13.03 9.43
N LEU A 174 -8.32 13.00 8.68
CA LEU A 174 -6.98 13.14 9.25
C LEU A 174 -6.77 14.57 9.77
N PRO A 175 -6.14 14.76 10.95
CA PRO A 175 -5.80 16.07 11.50
C PRO A 175 -4.59 16.70 10.78
N LEU A 176 -4.62 16.75 9.44
CA LEU A 176 -3.60 17.34 8.59
C LEU A 176 -4.01 18.76 8.15
N ILE A 177 -3.08 19.70 8.21
CA ILE A 177 -3.21 21.07 7.71
C ILE A 177 -2.50 21.17 6.36
N ILE A 178 -3.25 21.52 5.30
CA ILE A 178 -2.78 21.49 3.90
C ILE A 178 -3.08 22.77 3.12
N ASP A 179 -3.28 23.91 3.80
CA ASP A 179 -3.74 25.16 3.16
C ASP A 179 -2.74 25.73 2.16
N ASN A 180 -1.44 25.56 2.40
CA ASN A 180 -0.35 26.08 1.58
C ASN A 180 0.56 24.97 1.02
N VAL A 181 0.00 23.76 0.87
CA VAL A 181 0.77 22.61 0.40
C VAL A 181 1.25 22.81 -1.03
N SER A 182 2.51 22.46 -1.29
CA SER A 182 3.09 22.40 -2.62
C SER A 182 3.70 21.04 -2.88
N THR A 183 3.89 20.68 -4.14
CA THR A 183 4.48 19.39 -4.53
C THR A 183 5.83 19.58 -5.19
N GLU A 184 6.78 18.74 -4.80
CA GLU A 184 8.07 18.57 -5.46
C GLU A 184 8.13 17.15 -6.03
N ALA A 185 8.75 16.98 -7.21
CA ALA A 185 8.99 15.63 -7.72
C ALA A 185 10.02 14.92 -6.84
N ALA A 186 9.77 13.64 -6.54
CA ALA A 186 10.74 12.76 -5.92
C ALA A 186 11.63 12.11 -7.00
N ASP A 187 12.57 11.26 -6.57
CA ASP A 187 13.46 10.53 -7.48
C ASP A 187 12.69 9.51 -8.35
N GLY A 188 11.53 9.05 -7.88
CA GLY A 188 10.65 8.12 -8.57
C GLY A 188 9.77 8.76 -9.66
N ARG A 189 9.46 7.99 -10.71
CA ARG A 189 8.53 8.43 -11.75
C ARG A 189 7.12 8.58 -11.18
N ASN A 190 6.48 9.71 -11.47
CA ASN A 190 5.14 10.06 -10.98
C ASN A 190 5.04 9.99 -9.44
N GLU A 191 6.12 10.32 -8.74
CA GLU A 191 6.22 10.36 -7.30
C GLU A 191 6.50 11.79 -6.83
N TYR A 192 5.84 12.19 -5.75
CA TYR A 192 5.82 13.56 -5.27
C TYR A 192 5.94 13.63 -3.75
N ILE A 193 6.63 14.64 -3.26
CA ILE A 193 6.71 15.00 -1.85
C ILE A 193 5.86 16.24 -1.63
N PHE A 194 5.00 16.21 -0.61
CA PHE A 194 4.18 17.35 -0.20
C PHE A 194 4.92 18.20 0.83
N ARG A 195 5.25 19.43 0.46
CA ARG A 195 5.89 20.40 1.37
C ARG A 195 4.86 21.25 2.07
N LYS A 196 5.21 21.71 3.28
CA LYS A 196 4.39 22.62 4.11
C LYS A 196 3.05 22.04 4.54
N ALA A 197 2.90 20.71 4.48
CA ALA A 197 1.87 20.04 5.25
C ALA A 197 2.26 20.05 6.73
N ALA A 198 1.29 20.13 7.64
CA ALA A 198 1.54 20.05 9.08
C ALA A 198 0.58 19.06 9.73
N GLY A 199 1.04 18.39 10.79
CA GLY A 199 0.30 17.33 11.47
C GLY A 199 0.76 15.90 11.14
N ALA A 200 1.73 15.75 10.23
CA ALA A 200 2.44 14.51 9.96
C ALA A 200 3.86 14.55 10.57
N VAL A 201 4.43 13.39 10.86
CA VAL A 201 5.79 13.22 11.40
C VAL A 201 6.85 13.60 10.37
N SER A 202 6.58 13.30 9.11
CA SER A 202 7.42 13.63 7.95
C SER A 202 6.55 14.26 6.85
N ASP A 203 7.21 14.84 5.83
CA ASP A 203 6.49 15.35 4.67
C ASP A 203 5.76 14.18 3.97
N PRO A 204 4.42 14.25 3.80
CA PRO A 204 3.67 13.21 3.12
C PRO A 204 4.16 13.00 1.68
N THR A 205 3.89 11.83 1.11
CA THR A 205 4.24 11.54 -0.29
C THR A 205 3.02 11.07 -1.09
N ALA A 206 3.11 11.16 -2.41
CA ALA A 206 2.16 10.55 -3.33
C ALA A 206 2.87 9.87 -4.49
N LYS A 207 2.46 8.65 -4.82
CA LYS A 207 2.92 7.93 -6.01
C LYS A 207 1.74 7.48 -6.86
N LEU A 208 1.78 7.72 -8.16
CA LEU A 208 0.78 7.20 -9.09
C LEU A 208 1.01 5.69 -9.29
N VAL A 209 0.02 4.88 -8.97
CA VAL A 209 0.08 3.41 -9.02
C VAL A 209 -1.25 2.84 -9.52
N TYR A 210 -1.21 1.62 -10.07
CA TYR A 210 -2.41 0.80 -10.22
C TYR A 210 -2.65 -0.04 -8.97
N ILE A 211 -3.89 -0.43 -8.74
CA ILE A 211 -4.25 -1.51 -7.81
C ILE A 211 -5.28 -2.43 -8.44
N VAL A 212 -5.23 -3.71 -8.10
CA VAL A 212 -6.29 -4.67 -8.36
C VAL A 212 -7.37 -4.47 -7.30
N LYS A 213 -8.57 -4.07 -7.72
CA LYS A 213 -9.75 -3.93 -6.86
C LYS A 213 -10.31 -5.29 -6.45
N PRO A 214 -11.17 -5.36 -5.42
CA PRO A 214 -11.85 -6.60 -5.02
C PRO A 214 -12.70 -7.23 -6.13
N ASP A 215 -13.20 -6.43 -7.09
CA ASP A 215 -13.93 -6.91 -8.27
C ASP A 215 -13.03 -7.52 -9.36
N GLY A 216 -11.71 -7.58 -9.12
CA GLY A 216 -10.73 -8.12 -10.05
C GLY A 216 -10.36 -7.19 -11.20
N THR A 217 -10.74 -5.90 -11.16
CA THR A 217 -10.36 -4.91 -12.19
C THR A 217 -9.27 -3.96 -11.67
N LEU A 218 -8.54 -3.32 -12.59
CA LEU A 218 -7.51 -2.33 -12.22
C LEU A 218 -8.11 -0.93 -12.03
N ALA A 219 -7.69 -0.26 -10.96
CA ALA A 219 -7.90 1.17 -10.76
C ALA A 219 -6.57 1.91 -10.80
N LEU A 220 -6.54 3.04 -11.50
CA LEU A 220 -5.42 3.99 -11.41
C LEU A 220 -5.63 4.87 -10.18
N THR A 221 -4.64 4.92 -9.32
CA THR A 221 -4.75 5.56 -8.01
C THR A 221 -3.52 6.39 -7.68
N TRP A 222 -3.72 7.40 -6.85
CA TRP A 222 -2.66 7.98 -6.04
C TRP A 222 -2.54 7.17 -4.75
N ARG A 223 -1.38 6.58 -4.51
CA ARG A 223 -1.01 6.09 -3.18
C ARG A 223 -0.46 7.26 -2.38
N VAL A 224 -1.26 7.79 -1.45
CA VAL A 224 -0.89 8.88 -0.55
C VAL A 224 -0.38 8.28 0.75
N GLU A 225 0.86 8.60 1.10
CA GLU A 225 1.52 8.10 2.30
C GLU A 225 1.64 9.21 3.35
N ILE A 226 1.14 8.94 4.57
CA ILE A 226 1.11 9.89 5.67
C ILE A 226 1.49 9.17 6.97
N ASP A 227 2.62 9.55 7.54
CA ASP A 227 3.04 9.13 8.87
C ASP A 227 2.48 10.10 9.92
N MET A 228 1.64 9.58 10.81
CA MET A 228 0.95 10.30 11.88
C MET A 228 1.34 9.79 13.27
N TYR A 229 2.49 9.13 13.40
CA TYR A 229 2.99 8.50 14.63
C TYR A 229 2.17 7.28 15.08
N GLU A 230 0.91 7.50 15.49
CA GLU A 230 -0.01 6.43 15.93
C GLU A 230 -0.53 5.59 14.75
N HIS A 231 -0.48 6.15 13.55
CA HIS A 231 -0.84 5.49 12.31
C HIS A 231 0.17 5.87 11.23
N TRP A 232 0.51 4.92 10.36
CA TRP A 232 1.31 5.20 9.18
C TRP A 232 0.58 4.64 7.97
N LEU A 233 -0.13 5.54 7.29
CA LEU A 233 -1.16 5.19 6.33
C LEU A 233 -0.65 5.28 4.90
N LEU A 234 -0.92 4.25 4.10
CA LEU A 234 -0.95 4.34 2.63
C LEU A 234 -2.39 4.26 2.17
N THR A 235 -2.89 5.37 1.63
CA THR A 235 -4.26 5.50 1.15
C THR A 235 -4.27 5.46 -0.36
N TYR A 236 -4.99 4.51 -0.95
CA TYR A 236 -5.14 4.36 -2.40
C TYR A 236 -6.39 5.07 -2.87
N ILE A 237 -6.22 6.22 -3.53
CA ILE A 237 -7.29 7.12 -3.94
C ILE A 237 -7.41 7.12 -5.44
N ASP A 238 -8.62 6.93 -5.95
CA ASP A 238 -8.94 6.98 -7.36
C ASP A 238 -8.42 8.27 -8.00
N ALA A 239 -7.64 8.10 -9.07
CA ALA A 239 -6.98 9.21 -9.72
C ALA A 239 -7.92 10.08 -10.57
N GLU A 240 -9.22 9.78 -10.64
CA GLU A 240 -10.23 10.60 -11.31
C GLU A 240 -11.35 11.06 -10.35
N THR A 241 -11.71 10.26 -9.35
CA THR A 241 -12.96 10.44 -8.57
C THR A 241 -12.79 10.65 -7.07
N THR A 242 -11.56 10.80 -6.54
CA THR A 242 -11.26 10.93 -5.09
C THR A 242 -11.78 9.79 -4.20
N THR A 243 -12.32 8.72 -4.79
CA THR A 243 -12.82 7.54 -4.09
C THR A 243 -11.65 6.80 -3.44
N VAL A 244 -11.75 6.45 -2.16
CA VAL A 244 -10.75 5.60 -1.49
C VAL A 244 -11.04 4.14 -1.83
N HIS A 245 -10.08 3.45 -2.44
CA HIS A 245 -10.17 2.03 -2.79
C HIS A 245 -9.55 1.12 -1.74
N GLY A 246 -8.66 1.65 -0.90
CA GLY A 246 -8.12 0.94 0.25
C GLY A 246 -7.14 1.74 1.06
N VAL A 247 -6.89 1.27 2.28
CA VAL A 247 -5.92 1.83 3.22
C VAL A 247 -5.08 0.69 3.81
N VAL A 248 -3.77 0.90 3.82
CA VAL A 248 -2.82 0.10 4.58
C VAL A 248 -2.32 0.94 5.74
N ASP A 249 -2.28 0.36 6.93
CA ASP A 249 -1.66 0.97 8.11
C ASP A 249 -0.45 0.14 8.51
N TYR A 250 0.75 0.73 8.48
CA TYR A 250 1.98 0.06 8.90
C TYR A 250 2.12 -0.02 10.43
N VAL A 251 1.33 0.75 11.18
CA VAL A 251 1.25 0.57 12.63
C VAL A 251 0.33 -0.61 12.91
N ALA A 252 0.92 -1.73 13.33
CA ALA A 252 0.18 -2.91 13.76
C ALA A 252 0.09 -2.94 15.29
N ASP A 253 -1.11 -2.80 15.83
CA ASP A 253 -1.38 -3.14 17.23
C ASP A 253 -1.37 -4.67 17.39
N ALA A 254 -0.35 -5.19 18.07
CA ALA A 254 -0.29 -6.59 18.45
C ALA A 254 -1.37 -6.89 19.51
N THR A 255 -2.52 -7.40 19.09
CA THR A 255 -3.51 -7.96 20.02
C THR A 255 -3.11 -9.39 20.38
N TYR A 256 -2.39 -9.54 21.49
CA TYR A 256 -2.21 -10.86 22.10
C TYR A 256 -3.53 -11.32 22.71
N GLN A 257 -4.16 -12.29 22.07
CA GLN A 257 -5.17 -13.13 22.72
C GLN A 257 -4.42 -14.08 23.67
N VAL A 258 -4.42 -13.79 24.97
CA VAL A 258 -3.93 -14.69 26.04
C VAL A 258 -5.03 -15.61 26.55
#